data_AF-A0A973RL90-F1
#
_entry.id   AF-A0A973RL90-F1
#
_cell.length_a   1.000
_cell.length_b   1.000
_cell.length_c   1.000
_cell.angle_alpha   90.00
_cell.angle_beta   90.00
_cell.angle_gamma   90.00
#
_symmetry.space_group_name_H-M   'P 1'
#
loop_
_entity.id
_entity.type
_entity.pdbx_description
1 polymer ?
#
loop_
_entity_poly.entity_id
_entity_poly.type
_entity_poly.pdbx_seq_one_letter_code
_entity_poly.pdbx_strand_id
1 'polypeptide(L)'
;VAHHFNWVTPLVASQSGPPALYEGGDVLFKSTDQGNSWSIISPDLVGKRAGATNCGGDVTLEAALPCGYGTIVSIQPSPNSPAEVWTGSDTGIVSMTRDGGASWAQTTLPEIRPWSKIASIDISSLDPNAGYVAVDGHRIDDWAPHIFHTHDGGRSWTEITRGLPAGQVVTAVRADPVAPGLLYAGNETGVFVSFDDGNDWQPLQQNLPTAWARDLLVHGDDLIAATQGRAIWVLGDLALLRQLQPATASQAYRLFTPAPAARVRFDNNHDTPLTPETAVGQNPPEGAVIDYWLGSAPHGPVTLDIRDSAGAVVRHFSSADAPENLPADRYFQAGWVKPQPTLSAAPGEHRWVWDMRRPRPKAIEYNYTIAAVWGLDTPLDPRGQLVEPGRYTAVLTVDGQSQSVPIDIAADPRVINADYTAARQFSESLYAPMEIAWRGYAETKAVRDELARRIAEVKDPSLLAEAKALAAKLTPPSDPHAGFGSESGTLAALETSAEGSDAAPTLALRQTAIATMAQVNADWAAWQQVKTSDLEALNRRLAAAGLQPITVPAGPQLSAGPAEGGVDLP
;
A
#
# COMPACT_ATOMS: atom_id res chain seq x y z
N VAL A 1 46.63 -26.32 2.42
CA VAL A 1 45.25 -26.10 2.91
C VAL A 1 44.36 -27.06 2.15
N ALA A 2 43.41 -27.75 2.81
CA ALA A 2 42.58 -28.76 2.15
C ALA A 2 41.55 -28.15 1.18
N HIS A 3 41.00 -26.99 1.53
CA HIS A 3 40.01 -26.22 0.79
C HIS A 3 40.29 -24.72 0.94
N HIS A 4 39.83 -23.90 0.00
CA HIS A 4 40.00 -22.45 0.05
C HIS A 4 38.69 -21.72 -0.17
N PHE A 5 38.60 -20.52 0.39
CA PHE A 5 37.37 -19.75 0.52
C PHE A 5 37.63 -18.31 0.10
N ASN A 6 36.57 -17.65 -0.38
CA ASN A 6 36.65 -16.23 -0.69
C ASN A 6 36.70 -15.39 0.61
N TRP A 7 37.11 -14.13 0.53
CA TRP A 7 36.93 -13.20 1.64
C TRP A 7 35.44 -12.98 1.93
N VAL A 8 34.62 -12.94 0.88
CA VAL A 8 33.15 -12.90 0.96
C VAL A 8 32.63 -14.25 0.51
N THR A 9 32.63 -15.22 1.43
CA THR A 9 32.14 -16.58 1.19
C THR A 9 30.62 -16.61 1.10
N PRO A 10 30.03 -17.17 0.03
CA PRO A 10 28.59 -17.32 -0.06
C PRO A 10 28.09 -18.40 0.91
N LEU A 11 27.07 -18.04 1.69
CA LEU A 11 26.33 -18.93 2.59
C LEU A 11 24.84 -18.75 2.31
N VAL A 12 24.16 -19.80 1.84
CA VAL A 12 22.76 -19.71 1.36
C VAL A 12 21.92 -20.81 1.99
N ALA A 13 20.70 -20.46 2.42
CA ALA A 13 19.72 -21.43 2.91
C ALA A 13 18.83 -21.91 1.76
N SER A 14 18.48 -23.20 1.77
CA SER A 14 17.47 -23.74 0.85
C SER A 14 16.10 -23.16 1.17
N GLN A 15 15.39 -22.69 0.15
CA GLN A 15 13.99 -22.27 0.26
C GLN A 15 13.00 -23.40 -0.06
N SER A 16 13.50 -24.51 -0.62
CA SER A 16 12.72 -25.70 -0.96
C SER A 16 13.18 -26.92 -0.15
N GLY A 17 12.23 -27.78 0.23
CA GLY A 17 12.49 -29.02 0.96
C GLY A 17 12.96 -28.83 2.42
N PRO A 18 13.61 -29.85 3.01
CA PRO A 18 14.12 -29.78 4.37
C PRO A 18 15.15 -28.66 4.55
N PRO A 19 15.22 -28.01 5.72
CA PRO A 19 16.20 -26.96 5.99
C PRO A 19 17.62 -27.44 5.70
N ALA A 20 18.31 -26.73 4.82
CA ALA A 20 19.71 -26.98 4.48
C ALA A 20 20.44 -25.65 4.28
N LEU A 21 21.71 -25.63 4.68
CA LEU A 21 22.64 -24.54 4.40
C LEU A 21 23.69 -25.01 3.41
N TYR A 22 24.08 -24.14 2.49
CA TYR A 22 25.12 -24.35 1.51
C TYR A 22 26.21 -23.30 1.65
N GLU A 23 27.47 -23.71 1.69
CA GLU A 23 28.63 -22.83 1.82
C GLU A 23 29.63 -23.09 0.67
N GLY A 24 30.16 -22.03 0.06
CA GLY A 24 31.02 -22.11 -1.12
C GLY A 24 32.51 -21.98 -0.79
N GLY A 25 33.30 -22.98 -1.14
CA GLY A 25 34.76 -22.90 -1.21
C GLY A 25 35.23 -23.14 -2.65
N ASP A 26 36.27 -23.95 -2.82
CA ASP A 26 36.59 -24.61 -4.10
C ASP A 26 35.63 -25.76 -4.43
N VAL A 27 34.98 -26.27 -3.40
CA VAL A 27 33.89 -27.24 -3.43
C VAL A 27 32.65 -26.68 -2.73
N LEU A 28 31.49 -27.30 -2.95
CA LEU A 28 30.25 -26.96 -2.26
C LEU A 28 30.08 -27.81 -1.00
N PHE A 29 29.88 -27.14 0.12
CA PHE A 29 29.55 -27.76 1.40
C PHE A 29 28.05 -27.68 1.67
N LYS A 30 27.50 -28.69 2.36
CA LYS A 30 26.10 -28.74 2.79
C LYS A 30 25.99 -29.10 4.28
N SER A 31 25.15 -28.38 5.01
CA SER A 31 24.71 -28.70 6.36
C SER A 31 23.19 -28.90 6.38
N THR A 32 22.72 -29.86 7.18
CA THR A 32 21.29 -30.12 7.44
C THR A 32 20.95 -30.04 8.92
N ASP A 33 21.86 -29.50 9.73
CA ASP A 33 21.80 -29.47 11.20
C ASP A 33 22.13 -28.08 11.75
N GLN A 34 21.72 -27.04 11.02
CA GLN A 34 21.93 -25.63 11.38
C GLN A 34 23.41 -25.23 11.49
N GLY A 35 24.27 -25.86 10.70
CA GLY A 35 25.70 -25.55 10.62
C GLY A 35 26.57 -26.25 11.66
N ASN A 36 26.02 -27.22 12.42
CA ASN A 36 26.81 -28.00 13.38
C ASN A 36 27.79 -28.95 12.69
N SER A 37 27.43 -29.50 11.53
CA SER A 37 28.30 -30.33 10.70
C SER A 37 28.11 -30.06 9.20
N TRP A 38 29.17 -30.29 8.43
CA TRP A 38 29.25 -29.99 7.00
C TRP A 38 29.78 -31.18 6.21
N SER A 39 29.10 -31.51 5.11
CA SER A 39 29.53 -32.52 4.14
C SER A 39 29.90 -31.84 2.82
N ILE A 40 30.97 -32.30 2.18
CA ILE A 40 31.30 -31.91 0.81
C ILE A 40 30.37 -32.67 -0.14
N ILE A 41 29.68 -31.95 -1.02
CA ILE A 41 28.72 -32.52 -1.97
C ILE A 41 29.10 -32.29 -3.44
N SER A 42 30.33 -31.84 -3.70
CA SER A 42 30.82 -31.61 -5.07
C SER A 42 32.30 -31.96 -5.23
N PRO A 43 32.76 -32.17 -6.47
CA PRO A 43 34.18 -32.04 -6.82
C PRO A 43 34.60 -30.56 -6.78
N ASP A 44 35.83 -30.27 -7.21
CA ASP A 44 36.27 -28.90 -7.52
C ASP A 44 35.35 -28.31 -8.60
N LEU A 45 34.78 -27.13 -8.33
CA LEU A 45 33.88 -26.43 -9.25
C LEU A 45 34.48 -25.11 -9.77
N VAL A 46 35.79 -24.93 -9.60
CA VAL A 46 36.48 -23.63 -9.79
C VAL A 46 37.62 -23.70 -10.80
N GLY A 47 37.90 -24.87 -11.37
CA GLY A 47 38.72 -25.04 -12.58
C GLY A 47 40.03 -25.78 -12.35
N LYS A 48 40.22 -26.40 -11.18
CA LYS A 48 41.43 -27.18 -10.89
C LYS A 48 41.55 -28.38 -11.82
N ARG A 49 42.75 -28.59 -12.36
CA ARG A 49 43.07 -29.70 -13.25
C ARG A 49 44.07 -30.65 -12.61
N ALA A 50 43.80 -31.95 -12.73
CA ALA A 50 44.75 -32.97 -12.32
C ALA A 50 46.07 -32.81 -13.11
N GLY A 51 47.20 -32.83 -12.39
CA GLY A 51 48.53 -32.71 -13.00
C GLY A 51 48.98 -31.27 -13.31
N ALA A 52 48.26 -30.25 -12.84
CA ALA A 52 48.76 -28.87 -12.89
C ALA A 52 50.13 -28.76 -12.18
N THR A 53 51.05 -28.03 -12.79
CA THR A 53 52.42 -27.81 -12.28
C THR A 53 52.63 -26.32 -11.99
N ASN A 54 53.65 -25.98 -11.19
CA ASN A 54 53.98 -24.60 -10.80
C ASN A 54 52.88 -23.88 -9.98
N CYS A 55 52.19 -24.62 -9.10
CA CYS A 55 51.12 -24.10 -8.24
C CYS A 55 51.60 -23.50 -6.91
N GLY A 56 52.85 -23.02 -6.84
CA GLY A 56 53.44 -22.49 -5.61
C GLY A 56 54.22 -21.21 -5.88
N GLY A 57 54.32 -20.35 -4.86
CA GLY A 57 54.97 -19.04 -4.98
C GLY A 57 54.14 -18.06 -5.82
N ASP A 58 54.82 -17.24 -6.62
CA ASP A 58 54.20 -16.26 -7.51
C ASP A 58 53.70 -16.94 -8.79
N VAL A 59 52.46 -17.41 -8.76
CA VAL A 59 51.81 -18.08 -9.89
C VAL A 59 51.24 -17.04 -10.86
N THR A 60 51.45 -17.23 -12.17
CA THR A 60 50.81 -16.38 -13.20
C THR A 60 49.30 -16.58 -13.22
N LEU A 61 48.53 -15.58 -13.67
CA LEU A 61 47.07 -15.68 -13.76
C LEU A 61 46.60 -16.88 -14.62
N GLU A 62 47.35 -17.21 -15.67
CA GLU A 62 47.07 -18.36 -16.54
C GLU A 62 47.30 -19.70 -15.83
N ALA A 63 48.38 -19.82 -15.03
CA ALA A 63 48.67 -21.04 -14.29
C ALA A 63 47.81 -21.18 -13.01
N ALA A 64 47.33 -20.08 -12.44
CA ALA A 64 46.55 -20.09 -11.20
C ALA A 64 45.20 -20.81 -11.35
N LEU A 65 44.54 -20.71 -12.51
CA LEU A 65 43.25 -21.37 -12.74
C LEU A 65 43.35 -22.90 -12.70
N PRO A 66 44.20 -23.57 -13.51
CA PRO A 66 44.35 -25.03 -13.42
C PRO A 66 44.94 -25.49 -12.08
N CYS A 67 45.62 -24.62 -11.34
CA CYS A 67 46.06 -24.89 -9.97
C CYS A 67 44.94 -24.84 -8.93
N GLY A 68 43.75 -24.34 -9.28
CA GLY A 68 42.60 -24.23 -8.40
C GLY A 68 42.79 -23.14 -7.37
N TYR A 69 42.95 -21.89 -7.80
CA TYR A 69 42.98 -20.70 -6.94
C TYR A 69 41.63 -19.97 -6.86
N GLY A 70 40.63 -20.43 -7.63
CA GLY A 70 39.30 -19.82 -7.70
C GLY A 70 38.37 -20.29 -6.60
N THR A 71 37.28 -19.56 -6.37
CA THR A 71 36.29 -19.89 -5.33
C THR A 71 34.88 -19.79 -5.87
N ILE A 72 33.96 -20.59 -5.31
CA ILE A 72 32.52 -20.42 -5.50
C ILE A 72 32.14 -19.11 -4.81
N VAL A 73 31.51 -18.21 -5.55
CA VAL A 73 31.12 -16.86 -5.11
C VAL A 73 29.62 -16.60 -5.21
N SER A 74 28.88 -17.48 -5.89
CA SER A 74 27.41 -17.46 -5.94
C SER A 74 26.87 -18.88 -5.84
N ILE A 75 25.80 -19.06 -5.06
CA ILE A 75 25.10 -20.34 -4.88
C ILE A 75 23.61 -20.07 -5.01
N GLN A 76 22.93 -20.85 -5.84
CA GLN A 76 21.47 -20.77 -6.02
C GLN A 76 20.86 -22.17 -5.90
N PRO A 77 20.34 -22.55 -4.71
CA PRO A 77 19.46 -23.70 -4.59
C PRO A 77 18.18 -23.46 -5.39
N SER A 78 17.68 -24.49 -6.06
CA SER A 78 16.48 -24.37 -6.89
C SER A 78 15.23 -24.18 -6.04
N PRO A 79 14.35 -23.20 -6.35
CA PRO A 79 13.04 -23.11 -5.71
C PRO A 79 12.15 -24.31 -6.09
N ASN A 80 12.45 -24.99 -7.20
CA ASN A 80 11.64 -26.06 -7.76
C ASN A 80 12.03 -27.46 -7.26
N SER A 81 13.26 -27.63 -6.74
CA SER A 81 13.76 -28.93 -6.31
C SER A 81 14.85 -28.83 -5.24
N PRO A 82 14.71 -29.52 -4.09
CA PRO A 82 15.75 -29.52 -3.05
C PRO A 82 17.02 -30.30 -3.45
N ALA A 83 17.01 -31.02 -4.57
CA ALA A 83 18.14 -31.75 -5.12
C ALA A 83 18.94 -30.96 -6.16
N GLU A 84 18.40 -29.83 -6.63
CA GLU A 84 19.03 -28.99 -7.64
C GLU A 84 19.70 -27.77 -7.01
N VAL A 85 20.97 -27.56 -7.34
CA VAL A 85 21.77 -26.42 -6.88
C VAL A 85 22.70 -25.99 -8.00
N TRP A 86 22.74 -24.69 -8.27
CA TRP A 86 23.66 -24.08 -9.22
C TRP A 86 24.72 -23.28 -8.44
N THR A 87 25.96 -23.30 -8.93
CA THR A 87 27.09 -22.59 -8.36
C THR A 87 27.81 -21.79 -9.44
N GLY A 88 28.37 -20.66 -9.03
CA GLY A 88 29.15 -19.78 -9.90
C GLY A 88 30.47 -19.43 -9.23
N SER A 89 31.56 -19.53 -9.98
CA SER A 89 32.91 -19.23 -9.49
C SER A 89 33.38 -17.82 -9.86
N ASP A 90 34.43 -17.35 -9.20
CA ASP A 90 35.19 -16.17 -9.63
C ASP A 90 36.13 -16.44 -10.82
N THR A 91 36.18 -17.68 -11.31
CA THR A 91 36.93 -18.09 -12.51
C THR A 91 36.07 -18.12 -13.78
N GLY A 92 34.76 -17.87 -13.67
CA GLY A 92 33.81 -17.84 -14.79
C GLY A 92 33.10 -19.17 -15.02
N ILE A 93 33.12 -20.08 -14.05
CA ILE A 93 32.54 -21.41 -14.19
C ILE A 93 31.15 -21.41 -13.55
N VAL A 94 30.15 -21.85 -14.31
CA VAL A 94 28.82 -22.21 -13.80
C VAL A 94 28.72 -23.72 -13.75
N SER A 95 28.39 -24.27 -12.58
CA SER A 95 28.19 -25.70 -12.37
C SER A 95 26.84 -25.98 -11.74
N MET A 96 26.26 -27.14 -12.02
CA MET A 96 24.97 -27.53 -11.44
C MET A 96 24.90 -29.02 -11.11
N THR A 97 24.13 -29.33 -10.09
CA THR A 97 23.66 -30.68 -9.74
C THR A 97 22.15 -30.71 -9.83
N ARG A 98 21.57 -31.87 -10.15
CA ARG A 98 20.12 -32.13 -10.05
C ARG A 98 19.77 -33.35 -9.18
N ASP A 99 20.78 -34.02 -8.64
CA ASP A 99 20.66 -35.28 -7.89
C ASP A 99 21.24 -35.16 -6.47
N GLY A 100 21.25 -33.95 -5.90
CA GLY A 100 21.73 -33.71 -4.54
C GLY A 100 23.25 -33.76 -4.37
N GLY A 101 24.01 -33.68 -5.48
CA GLY A 101 25.47 -33.61 -5.50
C GLY A 101 26.15 -34.91 -5.91
N ALA A 102 25.39 -35.94 -6.33
CA ALA A 102 25.95 -37.19 -6.81
C ALA A 102 26.63 -37.02 -8.18
N SER A 103 26.12 -36.12 -9.03
CA SER A 103 26.75 -35.72 -10.28
C SER A 103 26.66 -34.21 -10.53
N TRP A 104 27.68 -33.69 -11.21
CA TRP A 104 27.81 -32.27 -11.51
C TRP A 104 28.05 -32.06 -13.00
N ALA A 105 27.29 -31.14 -13.59
CA ALA A 105 27.47 -30.67 -14.95
C ALA A 105 28.05 -29.26 -14.93
N GLN A 106 29.11 -29.04 -15.70
CA GLN A 106 29.69 -27.72 -15.91
C GLN A 106 29.16 -27.14 -17.22
N THR A 107 28.83 -25.85 -17.23
CA THR A 107 28.48 -25.13 -18.45
C THR A 107 29.52 -24.11 -18.85
N THR A 108 29.62 -23.86 -20.14
CA THR A 108 30.39 -22.75 -20.72
C THR A 108 29.43 -21.65 -21.14
N LEU A 109 29.51 -20.49 -20.48
CA LEU A 109 28.86 -19.28 -20.99
C LEU A 109 29.65 -18.80 -22.22
N PRO A 110 28.97 -18.38 -23.30
CA PRO A 110 29.66 -17.86 -24.48
C PRO A 110 30.38 -16.55 -24.12
N GLU A 111 31.52 -16.31 -24.77
CA GLU A 111 32.19 -15.01 -24.83
C GLU A 111 32.71 -14.42 -23.49
N ILE A 112 32.67 -15.18 -22.39
CA ILE A 112 33.30 -14.76 -21.12
C ILE A 112 34.78 -15.18 -21.05
N ARG A 113 35.61 -14.31 -20.46
CA ARG A 113 37.04 -14.57 -20.24
C ARG A 113 37.25 -15.34 -18.93
N PRO A 114 38.31 -16.17 -18.80
CA PRO A 114 38.70 -16.73 -17.52
C PRO A 114 38.87 -15.63 -16.47
N TRP A 115 38.49 -15.92 -15.22
CA TRP A 115 38.47 -14.95 -14.11
C TRP A 115 37.36 -13.89 -14.19
N SER A 116 36.38 -14.08 -15.08
CA SER A 116 35.10 -13.37 -14.98
C SER A 116 34.34 -13.87 -13.76
N LYS A 117 33.88 -12.97 -12.88
CA LYS A 117 33.16 -13.37 -11.67
C LYS A 117 31.71 -13.67 -12.02
N ILE A 118 31.22 -14.88 -11.72
CA ILE A 118 29.78 -15.14 -11.74
C ILE A 118 29.16 -14.42 -10.53
N ALA A 119 28.59 -13.25 -10.76
CA ALA A 119 28.19 -12.33 -9.70
C ALA A 119 26.90 -12.77 -9.02
N SER A 120 25.95 -13.27 -9.82
CA SER A 120 24.69 -13.80 -9.30
C SER A 120 24.12 -14.84 -10.27
N ILE A 121 23.38 -15.80 -9.71
CA ILE A 121 22.61 -16.80 -10.44
C ILE A 121 21.18 -16.72 -9.92
N ASP A 122 20.21 -16.80 -10.80
CA ASP A 122 18.81 -16.99 -10.42
C ASP A 122 18.17 -18.11 -11.24
N ILE A 123 17.35 -18.92 -10.58
CA ILE A 123 16.62 -20.05 -11.20
C ILE A 123 15.15 -19.68 -11.12
N SER A 124 14.46 -19.66 -12.26
CA SER A 124 13.06 -19.26 -12.32
C SER A 124 12.19 -20.22 -11.49
N SER A 125 11.31 -19.69 -10.65
CA SER A 125 10.26 -20.46 -9.98
C SER A 125 9.12 -20.84 -10.92
N LEU A 126 9.06 -20.25 -12.12
CA LEU A 126 8.00 -20.46 -13.11
C LEU A 126 8.38 -21.48 -14.18
N ASP A 127 9.69 -21.67 -14.44
CA ASP A 127 10.21 -22.68 -15.36
C ASP A 127 11.50 -23.31 -14.79
N PRO A 128 11.50 -24.60 -14.43
CA PRO A 128 12.67 -25.28 -13.85
C PRO A 128 13.85 -25.46 -14.83
N ASN A 129 13.69 -25.15 -16.12
CA ASN A 129 14.78 -25.13 -17.09
C ASN A 129 15.29 -23.71 -17.38
N ALA A 130 14.63 -22.68 -16.86
CA ALA A 130 15.00 -21.30 -17.04
C ALA A 130 15.94 -20.82 -15.93
N GLY A 131 17.03 -20.16 -16.32
CA GLY A 131 18.00 -19.60 -15.38
C GLY A 131 18.72 -18.40 -15.97
N TYR A 132 19.17 -17.51 -15.09
CA TYR A 132 19.78 -16.23 -15.42
C TYR A 132 21.08 -16.07 -14.66
N VAL A 133 22.10 -15.54 -15.33
CA VAL A 133 23.43 -15.34 -14.76
C VAL A 133 23.93 -13.95 -15.07
N ALA A 134 24.30 -13.20 -14.03
CA ALA A 134 25.02 -11.93 -14.17
C ALA A 134 26.53 -12.19 -14.01
N VAL A 135 27.32 -11.62 -14.91
CA VAL A 135 28.78 -11.78 -14.92
C VAL A 135 29.44 -10.42 -14.71
N ASP A 136 30.36 -10.39 -13.76
CA ASP A 136 31.14 -9.22 -13.37
C ASP A 136 32.61 -9.41 -13.78
N GLY A 137 33.02 -8.73 -14.84
CA GLY A 137 34.38 -8.81 -15.38
C GLY A 137 35.32 -7.68 -14.96
N HIS A 138 34.94 -6.80 -14.03
CA HIS A 138 35.75 -5.59 -13.73
C HIS A 138 37.18 -5.91 -13.30
N ARG A 139 37.42 -7.08 -12.69
CA ARG A 139 38.73 -7.53 -12.20
C ARG A 139 39.72 -7.90 -13.31
N ILE A 140 39.22 -8.08 -14.53
CA ILE A 140 40.02 -8.41 -15.71
C ILE A 140 39.90 -7.34 -16.81
N ASP A 141 39.57 -6.11 -16.38
CA ASP A 141 39.31 -4.97 -17.24
C ASP A 141 38.19 -5.24 -18.28
N ASP A 142 37.20 -6.05 -17.91
CA ASP A 142 35.92 -6.13 -18.65
C ASP A 142 34.87 -5.29 -17.95
N TRP A 143 34.45 -4.21 -18.60
CA TRP A 143 33.39 -3.34 -18.09
C TRP A 143 32.09 -3.50 -18.87
N ALA A 144 32.03 -4.41 -19.84
CA ALA A 144 30.78 -4.66 -20.56
C ALA A 144 29.72 -5.27 -19.61
N PRO A 145 28.43 -4.89 -19.74
CA PRO A 145 27.37 -5.57 -19.03
C PRO A 145 27.23 -6.98 -19.61
N HIS A 146 27.18 -7.98 -18.75
CA HIS A 146 26.98 -9.37 -19.14
C HIS A 146 25.86 -10.00 -18.31
N ILE A 147 24.79 -10.37 -19.00
CA ILE A 147 23.70 -11.18 -18.46
C ILE A 147 23.41 -12.28 -19.47
N PHE A 148 23.36 -13.53 -19.02
CA PHE A 148 23.01 -14.68 -19.85
C PHE A 148 21.74 -15.33 -19.34
N HIS A 149 20.90 -15.82 -20.25
CA HIS A 149 19.77 -16.67 -19.91
C HIS A 149 19.86 -18.02 -20.62
N THR A 150 19.22 -19.02 -20.02
CA THR A 150 18.99 -20.36 -20.55
C THR A 150 17.52 -20.71 -20.38
N HIS A 151 16.97 -21.53 -21.28
CA HIS A 151 15.66 -22.20 -21.15
C HIS A 151 15.74 -23.73 -21.30
N ASP A 152 16.96 -24.29 -21.38
CA ASP A 152 17.18 -25.73 -21.60
C ASP A 152 17.94 -26.42 -20.46
N GLY A 153 17.93 -25.80 -19.27
CA GLY A 153 18.62 -26.28 -18.08
C GLY A 153 20.13 -26.06 -18.14
N GLY A 154 20.56 -24.95 -18.73
CA GLY A 154 21.95 -24.55 -18.86
C GLY A 154 22.73 -25.37 -19.87
N ARG A 155 22.11 -25.94 -20.91
CA ARG A 155 22.85 -26.56 -22.02
C ARG A 155 23.31 -25.51 -23.03
N SER A 156 22.52 -24.46 -23.22
CA SER A 156 22.85 -23.31 -24.05
C SER A 156 22.49 -22.00 -23.37
N TRP A 157 23.19 -20.93 -23.74
CA TRP A 157 23.04 -19.62 -23.13
C TRP A 157 23.01 -18.54 -24.19
N THR A 158 22.16 -17.54 -23.97
CA THR A 158 22.05 -16.36 -24.83
C THR A 158 22.27 -15.10 -24.00
N GLU A 159 23.10 -14.20 -24.50
CA GLU A 159 23.35 -12.92 -23.86
C GLU A 159 22.16 -11.96 -24.05
N ILE A 160 21.74 -11.31 -22.97
CA ILE A 160 20.53 -10.48 -22.87
C ILE A 160 20.85 -9.13 -22.22
N THR A 161 21.57 -8.28 -22.95
CA THR A 161 22.13 -7.02 -22.41
C THR A 161 21.67 -5.77 -23.17
N ARG A 162 20.81 -5.92 -24.18
CA ARG A 162 20.30 -4.80 -24.98
C ARG A 162 19.51 -3.83 -24.08
N GLY A 163 19.84 -2.54 -24.17
CA GLY A 163 19.24 -1.48 -23.35
C GLY A 163 20.01 -1.17 -22.06
N LEU A 164 20.92 -2.05 -21.62
CA LEU A 164 21.82 -1.74 -20.51
C LEU A 164 22.96 -0.79 -20.96
N PRO A 165 23.43 0.09 -20.06
CA PRO A 165 24.54 0.99 -20.37
C PRO A 165 25.84 0.23 -20.65
N ALA A 166 26.52 0.59 -21.73
CA ALA A 166 27.86 0.08 -22.01
C ALA A 166 28.88 0.58 -20.96
N GLY A 167 29.88 -0.24 -20.65
CA GLY A 167 30.95 0.12 -19.71
C GLY A 167 30.51 0.12 -18.24
N GLN A 168 29.42 -0.56 -17.91
CA GLN A 168 28.96 -0.78 -16.53
C GLN A 168 28.72 -2.27 -16.29
N VAL A 169 29.34 -2.81 -15.25
CA VAL A 169 29.17 -4.23 -14.91
C VAL A 169 27.83 -4.48 -14.23
N VAL A 170 27.23 -5.64 -14.51
CA VAL A 170 26.01 -6.11 -13.85
C VAL A 170 26.39 -7.05 -12.72
N THR A 171 25.85 -6.80 -11.53
CA THR A 171 26.15 -7.60 -10.34
C THR A 171 24.98 -8.48 -9.88
N ALA A 172 23.76 -8.17 -10.30
CA ALA A 172 22.57 -8.93 -9.95
C ALA A 172 21.61 -9.06 -11.13
N VAL A 173 21.00 -10.24 -11.28
CA VAL A 173 19.83 -10.47 -12.13
C VAL A 173 18.83 -11.32 -11.35
N ARG A 174 17.56 -10.94 -11.34
CA ARG A 174 16.47 -11.66 -10.66
C ARG A 174 15.27 -11.77 -11.59
N ALA A 175 14.71 -12.97 -11.68
CA ALA A 175 13.42 -13.20 -12.30
C ALA A 175 12.29 -12.94 -11.30
N ASP A 176 11.20 -12.35 -11.76
CA ASP A 176 10.00 -12.24 -10.95
C ASP A 176 9.38 -13.64 -10.76
N PRO A 177 9.04 -14.04 -9.51
CA PRO A 177 8.55 -15.37 -9.24
C PRO A 177 7.08 -15.60 -9.64
N VAL A 178 6.39 -14.55 -10.11
CA VAL A 178 4.95 -14.56 -10.44
C VAL A 178 4.70 -14.19 -11.91
N ALA A 179 5.46 -13.24 -12.48
CA ALA A 179 5.29 -12.76 -13.85
C ALA A 179 6.36 -13.33 -14.80
N PRO A 180 5.99 -14.22 -15.75
CA PRO A 180 6.93 -14.74 -16.74
C PRO A 180 7.59 -13.63 -17.57
N GLY A 181 8.90 -13.70 -17.75
CA GLY A 181 9.68 -12.75 -18.56
C GLY A 181 9.92 -11.38 -17.91
N LEU A 182 9.41 -11.12 -16.70
CA LEU A 182 9.74 -9.93 -15.94
C LEU A 182 11.05 -10.16 -15.18
N LEU A 183 12.08 -9.40 -15.53
CA LEU A 183 13.40 -9.50 -14.92
C LEU A 183 13.85 -8.15 -14.35
N TYR A 184 14.68 -8.21 -13.31
CA TYR A 184 15.33 -7.04 -12.70
C TYR A 184 16.84 -7.22 -12.71
N ALA A 185 17.58 -6.15 -13.00
CA ALA A 185 19.04 -6.16 -13.00
C ALA A 185 19.61 -5.01 -12.18
N GLY A 186 20.67 -5.29 -11.42
CA GLY A 186 21.41 -4.30 -10.63
C GLY A 186 22.81 -4.08 -11.21
N ASN A 187 23.19 -2.82 -11.40
CA ASN A 187 24.50 -2.43 -11.91
C ASN A 187 25.15 -1.32 -11.06
N GLU A 188 26.27 -0.77 -11.52
CA GLU A 188 27.04 0.27 -10.83
C GLU A 188 26.31 1.60 -10.62
N THR A 189 25.21 1.84 -11.36
CA THR A 189 24.47 3.12 -11.35
C THR A 189 23.04 3.00 -10.84
N GLY A 190 22.44 1.80 -10.86
CA GLY A 190 21.11 1.60 -10.31
C GLY A 190 20.48 0.27 -10.72
N VAL A 191 19.15 0.31 -10.88
CA VAL A 191 18.31 -0.86 -11.16
C VAL A 191 17.62 -0.71 -12.50
N PHE A 192 17.49 -1.82 -13.23
CA PHE A 192 16.86 -1.93 -14.54
C PHE A 192 15.78 -3.01 -14.50
N VAL A 193 14.82 -2.90 -15.41
CA VAL A 193 13.73 -3.86 -15.58
C VAL A 193 13.63 -4.26 -17.05
N SER A 194 13.29 -5.52 -17.30
CA SER A 194 12.92 -6.04 -18.61
C SER A 194 11.55 -6.71 -18.50
N PHE A 195 10.67 -6.46 -19.48
CA PHE A 195 9.33 -7.06 -19.56
C PHE A 195 9.23 -8.15 -20.63
N ASP A 196 10.36 -8.50 -21.25
CA ASP A 196 10.45 -9.37 -22.42
C ASP A 196 11.59 -10.38 -22.29
N ASP A 197 11.82 -10.86 -21.07
CA ASP A 197 12.78 -11.93 -20.75
C ASP A 197 14.25 -11.53 -21.01
N GLY A 198 14.56 -10.26 -20.75
CA GLY A 198 15.90 -9.69 -20.91
C GLY A 198 16.23 -9.26 -22.34
N ASN A 199 15.30 -9.41 -23.29
CA ASN A 199 15.52 -8.97 -24.65
C ASN A 199 15.74 -7.44 -24.73
N ASP A 200 15.01 -6.65 -23.94
CA ASP A 200 15.20 -5.20 -23.80
C ASP A 200 15.14 -4.78 -22.32
N TRP A 201 16.13 -3.99 -21.90
CA TRP A 201 16.22 -3.44 -20.56
C TRP A 201 15.95 -1.93 -20.55
N GLN A 202 15.21 -1.48 -19.55
CA GLN A 202 14.92 -0.07 -19.32
C GLN A 202 15.25 0.33 -17.86
N PRO A 203 15.64 1.59 -17.59
CA PRO A 203 15.91 2.05 -16.24
C PRO A 203 14.68 1.94 -15.33
N LEU A 204 14.88 1.41 -14.12
CA LEU A 204 13.92 1.41 -13.01
C LEU A 204 14.45 2.25 -11.85
N GLN A 205 14.93 3.46 -12.16
CA GLN A 205 15.63 4.31 -11.20
C GLN A 205 14.68 5.00 -10.20
N GLN A 206 13.55 5.53 -10.67
CA GLN A 206 12.63 6.33 -9.85
C GLN A 206 13.37 7.38 -8.98
N ASN A 207 13.21 7.33 -7.64
CA ASN A 207 13.92 8.18 -6.68
C ASN A 207 15.17 7.52 -6.05
N LEU A 208 15.58 6.33 -6.52
CA LEU A 208 16.83 5.70 -6.11
C LEU A 208 18.00 6.62 -6.54
N PRO A 209 18.92 7.02 -5.64
CA PRO A 209 20.11 7.75 -6.04
C PRO A 209 21.02 6.87 -6.90
N THR A 210 21.82 7.48 -7.76
CA THR A 210 22.87 6.75 -8.48
C THR A 210 23.80 6.07 -7.48
N ALA A 211 23.78 4.74 -7.47
CA ALA A 211 24.48 3.90 -6.54
C ALA A 211 24.66 2.52 -7.13
N TRP A 212 25.71 1.82 -6.70
CA TRP A 212 25.92 0.44 -7.11
C TRP A 212 24.86 -0.46 -6.43
N ALA A 213 23.91 -0.97 -7.21
CA ALA A 213 22.94 -1.97 -6.79
C ALA A 213 23.60 -3.37 -6.81
N ARG A 214 24.16 -3.76 -5.66
CA ARG A 214 25.02 -4.94 -5.52
C ARG A 214 24.22 -6.24 -5.51
N ASP A 215 23.01 -6.21 -4.99
CA ASP A 215 22.11 -7.35 -4.94
C ASP A 215 20.66 -6.89 -5.01
N LEU A 216 19.81 -7.78 -5.51
CA LEU A 216 18.36 -7.61 -5.63
C LEU A 216 17.65 -8.82 -5.02
N LEU A 217 16.53 -8.59 -4.35
CA LEU A 217 15.64 -9.64 -3.85
C LEU A 217 14.20 -9.27 -4.18
N VAL A 218 13.48 -10.18 -4.83
CA VAL A 218 12.03 -10.10 -4.95
C VAL A 218 11.43 -10.82 -3.74
N HIS A 219 10.72 -10.09 -2.89
CA HIS A 219 10.09 -10.64 -1.69
C HIS A 219 8.60 -10.29 -1.66
N GLY A 220 7.74 -11.29 -1.92
CA GLY A 220 6.30 -11.04 -2.08
C GLY A 220 6.05 -10.10 -3.25
N ASP A 221 5.48 -8.93 -2.94
CA ASP A 221 5.19 -7.87 -3.91
C ASP A 221 6.22 -6.73 -3.88
N ASP A 222 7.39 -6.93 -3.25
CA ASP A 222 8.42 -5.89 -3.14
C ASP A 222 9.70 -6.28 -3.87
N LEU A 223 10.35 -5.28 -4.50
CA LEU A 223 11.72 -5.38 -4.99
C LEU A 223 12.65 -4.65 -4.03
N ILE A 224 13.57 -5.40 -3.42
CA ILE A 224 14.53 -4.91 -2.45
C ILE A 224 15.90 -4.80 -3.12
N ALA A 225 16.52 -3.62 -3.05
CA ALA A 225 17.85 -3.36 -3.57
C ALA A 225 18.84 -3.09 -2.43
N ALA A 226 19.91 -3.89 -2.41
CA ALA A 226 21.07 -3.65 -1.55
C ALA A 226 22.06 -2.77 -2.29
N THR A 227 22.29 -1.55 -1.78
CA THR A 227 23.17 -0.57 -2.43
C THR A 227 24.51 -0.43 -1.71
N GLN A 228 25.56 -0.09 -2.45
CA GLN A 228 26.84 0.27 -1.85
C GLN A 228 26.79 1.71 -1.30
N GLY A 229 26.81 1.83 0.03
CA GLY A 229 26.91 3.12 0.71
C GLY A 229 25.65 3.98 0.71
N ARG A 230 24.50 3.45 0.27
CA ARG A 230 23.22 4.18 0.18
C ARG A 230 22.03 3.43 0.80
N ALA A 231 22.28 2.58 1.81
CA ALA A 231 21.28 1.80 2.54
C ALA A 231 20.52 0.76 1.69
N ILE A 232 19.44 0.20 2.24
CA ILE A 232 18.53 -0.72 1.55
C ILE A 232 17.37 0.10 1.00
N TRP A 233 17.00 -0.16 -0.26
CA TRP A 233 15.86 0.47 -0.91
C TRP A 233 14.79 -0.57 -1.21
N VAL A 234 13.53 -0.19 -1.05
CA VAL A 234 12.39 -1.05 -1.34
C VAL A 234 11.49 -0.32 -2.33
N LEU A 235 11.34 -0.88 -3.51
CA LEU A 235 10.25 -0.54 -4.41
C LEU A 235 9.07 -1.43 -4.03
N GLY A 236 8.13 -0.86 -3.29
CA GLY A 236 6.94 -1.57 -2.84
C GLY A 236 5.88 -1.68 -3.93
N ASP A 237 5.14 -2.78 -3.89
CA ASP A 237 4.02 -3.09 -4.80
C ASP A 237 4.43 -3.25 -6.28
N LEU A 238 4.88 -4.45 -6.62
CA LEU A 238 5.20 -4.90 -7.97
C LEU A 238 3.96 -5.30 -8.78
N ALA A 239 2.74 -5.21 -8.23
CA ALA A 239 1.54 -5.66 -8.94
C ALA A 239 1.33 -4.92 -10.25
N LEU A 240 1.64 -3.62 -10.29
CA LEU A 240 1.62 -2.83 -11.51
C LEU A 240 2.63 -3.36 -12.54
N LEU A 241 3.91 -3.49 -12.17
CA LEU A 241 4.97 -3.96 -13.08
C LEU A 241 4.66 -5.34 -13.65
N ARG A 242 4.14 -6.26 -12.85
CA ARG A 242 3.72 -7.61 -13.28
C ARG A 242 2.61 -7.62 -14.32
N GLN A 243 1.83 -6.53 -14.40
CA GLN A 243 0.71 -6.39 -15.33
C GLN A 243 1.01 -5.43 -16.49
N LEU A 244 2.13 -4.70 -16.44
CA LEU A 244 2.58 -3.87 -17.55
C LEU A 244 3.02 -4.78 -18.70
N GLN A 245 2.22 -4.77 -19.75
CA GLN A 245 2.58 -5.35 -21.04
C GLN A 245 2.78 -4.23 -22.07
N PRO A 246 3.60 -4.43 -23.11
CA PRO A 246 3.76 -3.44 -24.19
C PRO A 246 2.44 -2.94 -24.79
N ALA A 247 1.40 -3.80 -24.82
CA ALA A 247 0.07 -3.46 -25.33
C ALA A 247 -0.70 -2.46 -24.44
N THR A 248 -0.29 -2.21 -23.19
CA THR A 248 -0.96 -1.31 -22.26
C THR A 248 -1.06 0.12 -22.80
N ALA A 249 0.02 0.60 -23.43
CA ALA A 249 0.09 1.93 -24.02
C ALA A 249 -0.88 2.14 -25.21
N SER A 250 -1.43 1.06 -25.77
CA SER A 250 -2.39 1.11 -26.88
C SER A 250 -3.86 1.08 -26.44
N GLN A 251 -4.12 0.86 -25.15
CA GLN A 251 -5.47 0.86 -24.61
C GLN A 251 -6.00 2.30 -24.48
N ALA A 252 -7.30 2.50 -24.31
CA ALA A 252 -7.85 3.83 -24.00
C ALA A 252 -7.69 4.15 -22.51
N TYR A 253 -7.92 3.14 -21.67
CA TYR A 253 -7.69 3.15 -20.24
C TYR A 253 -7.41 1.72 -19.77
N ARG A 254 -6.81 1.57 -18.59
CA ARG A 254 -6.58 0.28 -17.95
C ARG A 254 -6.68 0.40 -16.44
N LEU A 255 -7.41 -0.51 -15.81
CA LEU A 255 -7.37 -0.71 -14.36
C LEU A 255 -6.45 -1.91 -14.05
N PHE A 256 -5.54 -1.76 -13.08
CA PHE A 256 -4.62 -2.83 -12.69
C PHE A 256 -5.14 -3.55 -11.44
N THR A 257 -4.94 -4.86 -11.38
CA THR A 257 -5.28 -5.65 -10.19
C THR A 257 -4.31 -5.29 -9.08
N PRO A 258 -4.76 -4.77 -7.93
CA PRO A 258 -3.88 -4.37 -6.84
C PRO A 258 -3.27 -5.59 -6.13
N ALA A 259 -2.14 -5.38 -5.45
CA ALA A 259 -1.63 -6.35 -4.47
C ALA A 259 -2.63 -6.53 -3.30
N PRO A 260 -2.62 -7.66 -2.58
CA PRO A 260 -3.44 -7.84 -1.39
C PRO A 260 -3.19 -6.75 -0.34
N ALA A 261 -4.24 -6.08 0.09
CA ALA A 261 -4.15 -5.05 1.12
C ALA A 261 -4.37 -5.65 2.51
N ALA A 262 -3.58 -5.24 3.51
CA ALA A 262 -3.81 -5.67 4.89
C ALA A 262 -4.63 -4.63 5.65
N ARG A 263 -5.70 -5.05 6.33
CA ARG A 263 -6.50 -4.21 7.23
C ARG A 263 -5.74 -3.93 8.54
N VAL A 264 -4.62 -3.22 8.43
CA VAL A 264 -3.75 -2.88 9.56
C VAL A 264 -4.31 -1.67 10.30
N ARG A 265 -4.41 -1.78 11.62
CA ARG A 265 -4.59 -0.61 12.49
C ARG A 265 -3.21 -0.09 12.87
N PHE A 266 -2.90 1.11 12.41
CA PHE A 266 -1.68 1.80 12.81
C PHE A 266 -1.73 2.14 14.30
N ASP A 267 -0.55 2.34 14.88
CA ASP A 267 -0.44 2.66 16.28
C ASP A 267 -1.20 3.98 16.54
N ASN A 268 -2.14 3.95 17.50
CA ASN A 268 -2.96 5.12 17.83
C ASN A 268 -2.34 5.93 18.97
N ASN A 269 -1.18 5.50 19.48
CA ASN A 269 -0.44 6.14 20.56
C ASN A 269 1.00 6.42 20.14
N HIS A 270 1.17 7.07 18.98
CA HIS A 270 2.47 7.55 18.56
C HIS A 270 2.99 8.53 19.63
N ASP A 271 4.15 8.24 20.22
CA ASP A 271 4.88 9.16 21.09
C ASP A 271 5.15 10.49 20.37
N THR A 272 5.67 11.49 21.10
CA THR A 272 6.06 12.79 20.54
C THR A 272 6.76 12.59 19.19
N PRO A 273 6.23 13.16 18.08
CA PRO A 273 6.75 12.93 16.74
C PRO A 273 8.24 13.21 16.69
N LEU A 274 8.97 12.36 15.97
CA LEU A 274 10.37 12.61 15.69
C LEU A 274 10.50 13.97 15.01
N THR A 275 11.58 14.68 15.33
CA THR A 275 11.82 15.99 14.73
C THR A 275 11.95 15.84 13.20
N PRO A 276 11.49 16.82 12.38
CA PRO A 276 11.46 16.69 10.92
C PRO A 276 12.82 16.35 10.27
N GLU A 277 13.93 16.67 10.94
CA GLU A 277 15.29 16.34 10.51
C GLU A 277 15.71 14.88 10.76
N THR A 278 14.93 14.11 11.50
CA THR A 278 15.21 12.69 11.75
C THR A 278 14.84 11.87 10.52
N ALA A 279 15.85 11.33 9.83
CA ALA A 279 15.63 10.48 8.67
C ALA A 279 14.90 9.19 9.07
N VAL A 280 13.63 9.09 8.70
CA VAL A 280 12.82 7.88 8.82
C VAL A 280 12.37 7.40 7.45
N GLY A 281 12.32 6.08 7.27
CA GLY A 281 11.69 5.49 6.09
C GLY A 281 10.20 5.79 6.07
N GLN A 282 9.60 5.81 4.89
CA GLN A 282 8.15 5.91 4.75
C GLN A 282 7.55 4.51 4.85
N ASN A 283 6.51 4.37 5.66
CA ASN A 283 5.66 3.19 5.63
C ASN A 283 4.90 3.13 4.29
N PRO A 284 4.50 1.93 3.82
CA PRO A 284 3.61 1.82 2.68
C PRO A 284 2.29 2.59 2.93
N PRO A 285 1.59 3.03 1.87
CA PRO A 285 0.32 3.74 2.01
C PRO A 285 -0.71 2.96 2.83
N GLU A 286 -1.51 3.68 3.63
CA GLU A 286 -2.57 3.08 4.44
C GLU A 286 -3.80 2.77 3.57
N GLY A 287 -3.86 1.56 3.00
CA GLY A 287 -5.02 1.17 2.21
C GLY A 287 -4.74 0.18 1.10
N ALA A 288 -5.77 -0.06 0.29
CA ALA A 288 -5.63 -0.75 -0.99
C ALA A 288 -5.12 0.23 -2.04
N VAL A 289 -3.94 -0.07 -2.61
CA VAL A 289 -3.30 0.73 -3.66
C VAL A 289 -3.88 0.33 -5.01
N ILE A 290 -4.68 1.20 -5.62
CA ILE A 290 -5.40 0.95 -6.87
C ILE A 290 -4.77 1.82 -7.97
N ASP A 291 -4.01 1.19 -8.85
CA ASP A 291 -3.40 1.87 -9.97
C ASP A 291 -4.28 1.77 -11.23
N TYR A 292 -4.29 2.85 -12.01
CA TYR A 292 -4.96 2.91 -13.30
C TYR A 292 -4.21 3.81 -14.27
N TRP A 293 -4.41 3.57 -15.56
CA TRP A 293 -3.81 4.35 -16.63
C TRP A 293 -4.88 4.89 -17.58
N LEU A 294 -4.71 6.14 -18.02
CA LEU A 294 -5.57 6.82 -18.98
C LEU A 294 -4.73 7.26 -20.19
N GLY A 295 -5.07 6.77 -21.39
CA GLY A 295 -4.32 7.11 -22.60
C GLY A 295 -4.55 8.53 -23.11
N SER A 296 -5.69 9.12 -22.74
CA SER A 296 -6.03 10.51 -23.04
C SER A 296 -6.97 11.06 -21.98
N ALA A 297 -7.20 12.36 -21.99
CA ALA A 297 -8.14 12.98 -21.07
C ALA A 297 -9.58 12.57 -21.44
N PRO A 298 -10.37 12.04 -20.49
CA PRO A 298 -11.75 11.62 -20.75
C PRO A 298 -12.67 12.82 -20.97
N HIS A 299 -13.83 12.56 -21.58
CA HIS A 299 -14.86 13.58 -21.85
C HIS A 299 -15.73 13.89 -20.62
N GLY A 300 -15.87 12.93 -19.72
CA GLY A 300 -16.63 13.05 -18.48
C GLY A 300 -15.81 12.74 -17.23
N PRO A 301 -16.45 12.71 -16.04
CA PRO A 301 -15.79 12.31 -14.82
C PRO A 301 -15.32 10.86 -14.90
N VAL A 302 -14.13 10.60 -14.36
CA VAL A 302 -13.66 9.25 -14.05
C VAL A 302 -14.25 8.87 -12.70
N THR A 303 -14.80 7.66 -12.58
CA THR A 303 -15.32 7.17 -11.29
C THR A 303 -14.71 5.83 -10.92
N LEU A 304 -14.57 5.60 -9.63
CA LEU A 304 -14.10 4.34 -9.06
C LEU A 304 -15.09 3.89 -7.99
N ASP A 305 -15.86 2.84 -8.30
CA ASP A 305 -16.69 2.17 -7.29
C ASP A 305 -15.90 1.04 -6.66
N ILE A 306 -16.03 0.90 -5.35
CA ILE A 306 -15.62 -0.28 -4.62
C ILE A 306 -16.87 -1.06 -4.24
N ARG A 307 -16.93 -2.34 -4.62
CA ARG A 307 -18.07 -3.21 -4.38
C ARG A 307 -17.71 -4.38 -3.50
N ASP A 308 -18.64 -4.79 -2.64
CA ASP A 308 -18.51 -6.01 -1.86
C ASP A 308 -18.75 -7.26 -2.71
N SER A 309 -18.63 -8.44 -2.10
CA SER A 309 -18.86 -9.72 -2.76
C SER A 309 -20.30 -9.94 -3.24
N ALA A 310 -21.28 -9.16 -2.74
CA ALA A 310 -22.66 -9.17 -3.21
C ALA A 310 -22.92 -8.18 -4.36
N GLY A 311 -21.92 -7.38 -4.73
CA GLY A 311 -22.00 -6.36 -5.77
C GLY A 311 -22.55 -5.02 -5.29
N ALA A 312 -22.79 -4.84 -3.99
CA ALA A 312 -23.23 -3.58 -3.43
C ALA A 312 -22.06 -2.59 -3.37
N VAL A 313 -22.32 -1.33 -3.71
CA VAL A 313 -21.31 -0.27 -3.65
C VAL A 313 -21.03 0.08 -2.18
N VAL A 314 -19.78 -0.11 -1.77
CA VAL A 314 -19.27 0.20 -0.43
C VAL A 314 -18.65 1.60 -0.42
N ARG A 315 -17.95 1.99 -1.48
CA ARG A 315 -17.43 3.34 -1.68
C ARG A 315 -17.54 3.75 -3.13
N HIS A 316 -17.75 5.05 -3.33
CA HIS A 316 -17.73 5.70 -4.63
C HIS A 316 -16.75 6.86 -4.57
N PHE A 317 -15.96 7.02 -5.62
CA PHE A 317 -15.06 8.14 -5.83
C PHE A 317 -15.24 8.67 -7.25
N SER A 318 -15.14 9.98 -7.42
CA SER A 318 -15.25 10.65 -8.71
C SER A 318 -14.18 11.73 -8.86
N SER A 319 -13.67 11.90 -10.08
CA SER A 319 -12.79 13.02 -10.41
C SER A 319 -13.49 14.39 -10.38
N ALA A 320 -14.81 14.40 -10.21
CA ALA A 320 -15.61 15.61 -10.02
C ALA A 320 -15.98 15.85 -8.54
N ASP A 321 -15.52 15.00 -7.62
CA ASP A 321 -15.76 15.20 -6.19
C ASP A 321 -15.06 16.49 -5.71
N ALA A 322 -15.82 17.33 -4.99
CA ALA A 322 -15.25 18.46 -4.30
C ALA A 322 -14.60 17.98 -2.98
N PRO A 323 -13.47 18.59 -2.56
CA PRO A 323 -12.91 18.32 -1.24
C PRO A 323 -13.97 18.51 -0.15
N GLU A 324 -13.98 17.62 0.84
CA GLU A 324 -14.93 17.72 1.95
C GLU A 324 -14.65 19.00 2.75
N ASN A 325 -15.68 19.81 2.97
CA ASN A 325 -15.63 20.96 3.87
C ASN A 325 -16.43 20.63 5.14
N LEU A 326 -15.74 20.14 6.17
CA LEU A 326 -16.33 19.68 7.42
C LEU A 326 -16.16 20.75 8.53
N PRO A 327 -17.17 20.94 9.42
CA PRO A 327 -17.05 21.85 10.56
C PRO A 327 -16.13 21.26 11.63
N ALA A 328 -14.84 21.56 11.53
CA ALA A 328 -13.80 21.15 12.48
C ALA A 328 -12.79 22.27 12.74
N ASP A 329 -12.49 22.51 14.02
CA ASP A 329 -11.47 23.49 14.42
C ASP A 329 -10.09 22.85 14.46
N ARG A 330 -9.15 23.39 13.67
CA ARG A 330 -7.74 22.96 13.70
C ARG A 330 -7.03 23.62 14.88
N TYR A 331 -6.50 22.81 15.79
CA TYR A 331 -5.77 23.27 16.97
C TYR A 331 -4.24 23.10 16.87
N PHE A 332 -3.74 22.81 15.66
CA PHE A 332 -2.32 22.54 15.39
C PHE A 332 -1.89 23.18 14.06
N GLN A 333 -0.61 23.08 13.72
CA GLN A 333 -0.04 23.72 12.52
C GLN A 333 -0.57 23.09 11.21
N ALA A 334 -0.72 23.88 10.15
CA ALA A 334 -1.23 23.42 8.85
C ALA A 334 -0.47 22.22 8.24
N GLY A 335 0.83 22.10 8.49
CA GLY A 335 1.69 21.05 7.92
C GLY A 335 1.39 19.62 8.36
N TRP A 336 0.48 19.43 9.32
CA TRP A 336 0.04 18.14 9.84
C TRP A 336 -1.25 17.64 9.17
N VAL A 337 -1.84 18.40 8.24
CA VAL A 337 -2.99 17.97 7.44
C VAL A 337 -2.52 17.77 6.00
N LYS A 338 -2.85 16.63 5.39
CA LYS A 338 -2.62 16.44 3.96
C LYS A 338 -3.79 16.99 3.15
N PRO A 339 -3.54 17.58 1.97
CA PRO A 339 -4.61 17.84 1.02
C PRO A 339 -5.37 16.55 0.73
N GLN A 340 -6.71 16.61 0.75
CA GLN A 340 -7.52 15.44 0.39
C GLN A 340 -7.22 15.06 -1.06
N PRO A 341 -6.83 13.81 -1.33
CA PRO A 341 -6.58 13.37 -2.70
C PRO A 341 -7.90 13.34 -3.47
N THR A 342 -7.85 13.72 -4.74
CA THR A 342 -8.97 13.56 -5.68
C THR A 342 -8.60 12.53 -6.74
N LEU A 343 -9.59 11.78 -7.22
CA LEU A 343 -9.38 10.85 -8.31
C LEU A 343 -8.99 11.63 -9.57
N SER A 344 -7.86 11.31 -10.18
CA SER A 344 -7.33 12.08 -11.31
C SER A 344 -7.95 11.65 -12.64
N ALA A 345 -8.28 12.63 -13.49
CA ALA A 345 -8.70 12.41 -14.88
C ALA A 345 -7.65 12.88 -15.89
N ALA A 346 -6.43 13.20 -15.46
CA ALA A 346 -5.37 13.60 -16.37
C ALA A 346 -4.89 12.40 -17.23
N PRO A 347 -4.33 12.59 -18.43
CA PRO A 347 -3.65 11.52 -19.16
C PRO A 347 -2.46 10.98 -18.35
N GLY A 348 -2.20 9.68 -18.42
CA GLY A 348 -1.06 9.01 -17.78
C GLY A 348 -1.45 7.98 -16.72
N GLU A 349 -0.46 7.57 -15.94
CA GLU A 349 -0.59 6.64 -14.82
C GLU A 349 -1.03 7.39 -13.55
N HIS A 350 -1.93 6.78 -12.78
CA HIS A 350 -2.46 7.31 -11.53
C HIS A 350 -2.54 6.22 -10.48
N ARG A 351 -2.30 6.62 -9.24
CA ARG A 351 -2.43 5.79 -8.05
C ARG A 351 -3.51 6.36 -7.14
N TRP A 352 -4.50 5.54 -6.81
CA TRP A 352 -5.53 5.86 -5.83
C TRP A 352 -5.41 4.92 -4.62
N VAL A 353 -5.28 5.48 -3.42
CA VAL A 353 -5.22 4.68 -2.18
C VAL A 353 -6.58 4.72 -1.51
N TRP A 354 -7.31 3.61 -1.58
CA TRP A 354 -8.54 3.48 -0.80
C TRP A 354 -8.19 3.09 0.63
N ASP A 355 -8.50 3.97 1.58
CA ASP A 355 -8.31 3.81 3.03
C ASP A 355 -9.09 2.63 3.66
N MET A 356 -9.78 1.83 2.85
CA MET A 356 -10.60 0.69 3.24
C MET A 356 -11.76 1.07 4.17
N ARG A 357 -12.18 2.35 4.21
CA ARG A 357 -13.30 2.80 5.02
C ARG A 357 -14.58 2.93 4.22
N ARG A 358 -15.71 2.66 4.89
CA ARG A 358 -17.07 3.02 4.44
C ARG A 358 -17.25 4.54 4.45
N PRO A 359 -18.30 5.09 3.80
CA PRO A 359 -18.50 6.53 3.74
C PRO A 359 -18.58 7.11 5.15
N ARG A 360 -17.99 8.30 5.34
CA ARG A 360 -18.06 9.04 6.58
C ARG A 360 -19.52 9.33 6.94
N PRO A 361 -19.98 9.02 8.17
CA PRO A 361 -21.34 9.36 8.58
C PRO A 361 -21.49 10.87 8.78
N LYS A 362 -22.72 11.37 8.63
CA LYS A 362 -23.04 12.78 8.92
C LYS A 362 -23.01 13.02 10.42
N ALA A 363 -22.25 14.02 10.86
CA ALA A 363 -22.20 14.48 12.24
C ALA A 363 -22.32 16.00 12.29
N ILE A 364 -22.75 16.54 13.43
CA ILE A 364 -22.83 18.00 13.64
C ILE A 364 -21.43 18.61 13.74
N GLU A 365 -20.54 17.94 14.47
CA GLU A 365 -19.15 18.36 14.70
C GLU A 365 -18.21 17.23 14.31
N TYR A 366 -17.05 17.60 13.76
CA TYR A 366 -15.94 16.70 13.50
C TYR A 366 -14.71 17.20 14.25
N ASN A 367 -13.89 16.28 14.74
CA ASN A 367 -12.72 16.63 15.55
C ASN A 367 -11.47 15.95 14.99
N TYR A 368 -10.35 16.68 14.99
CA TYR A 368 -9.06 16.10 14.65
C TYR A 368 -8.55 15.22 15.79
N THR A 369 -8.01 14.06 15.44
CA THR A 369 -7.40 13.16 16.42
C THR A 369 -6.17 13.78 17.06
N ILE A 370 -5.85 13.39 18.29
CA ILE A 370 -4.63 13.80 18.98
C ILE A 370 -3.37 13.08 18.44
N ALA A 371 -3.56 12.09 17.57
CA ALA A 371 -2.51 11.29 16.95
C ALA A 371 -1.93 11.96 15.68
N ALA A 372 -1.74 13.28 15.72
CA ALA A 372 -1.15 14.02 14.62
C ALA A 372 0.34 13.62 14.46
N VAL A 373 0.81 13.43 13.23
CA VAL A 373 2.23 13.19 12.91
C VAL A 373 2.66 14.12 11.78
N TRP A 374 3.79 14.82 11.94
CA TRP A 374 4.31 15.73 10.92
C TRP A 374 4.55 15.02 9.59
N GLY A 375 4.03 15.58 8.49
CA GLY A 375 4.15 14.97 7.17
C GLY A 375 3.25 13.76 6.92
N LEU A 376 2.45 13.33 7.91
CA LEU A 376 1.31 12.43 7.73
C LEU A 376 0.01 13.24 7.78
N ASP A 377 -1.11 12.59 7.44
CA ASP A 377 -2.43 13.22 7.53
C ASP A 377 -2.96 13.10 8.97
N THR A 378 -3.57 14.16 9.49
CA THR A 378 -4.29 14.12 10.77
C THR A 378 -5.78 13.94 10.46
N PRO A 379 -6.35 12.74 10.69
CA PRO A 379 -7.70 12.46 10.28
C PRO A 379 -8.73 13.18 11.17
N LEU A 380 -9.90 13.44 10.58
CA LEU A 380 -11.09 13.89 11.30
C LEU A 380 -11.95 12.69 11.70
N ASP A 381 -12.43 12.64 12.94
CA ASP A 381 -13.38 11.63 13.41
C ASP A 381 -14.82 12.21 13.47
N PRO A 382 -15.85 11.36 13.27
CA PRO A 382 -15.78 9.94 12.86
C PRO A 382 -15.40 9.81 11.38
N ARG A 383 -14.65 8.76 10.99
CA ARG A 383 -14.13 8.57 9.60
C ARG A 383 -14.99 7.62 8.77
N GLY A 384 -15.82 6.81 9.40
CA GLY A 384 -16.50 5.66 8.82
C GLY A 384 -15.76 4.35 9.07
N GLN A 385 -16.53 3.29 9.36
CA GLN A 385 -15.99 1.97 9.73
C GLN A 385 -15.15 1.35 8.61
N LEU A 386 -14.02 0.76 8.99
CA LEU A 386 -13.21 -0.07 8.09
C LEU A 386 -14.03 -1.27 7.58
N VAL A 387 -13.84 -1.64 6.31
CA VAL A 387 -14.47 -2.81 5.68
C VAL A 387 -13.83 -4.11 6.15
N GLU A 388 -14.63 -5.15 6.28
CA GLU A 388 -14.17 -6.45 6.78
C GLU A 388 -13.16 -7.11 5.83
N PRO A 389 -12.20 -7.92 6.34
CA PRO A 389 -11.37 -8.75 5.49
C PRO A 389 -12.21 -9.63 4.56
N GLY A 390 -11.78 -9.77 3.33
CA GLY A 390 -12.53 -10.46 2.29
C GLY A 390 -12.25 -9.92 0.90
N ARG A 391 -13.04 -10.39 -0.06
CA ARG A 391 -12.92 -10.00 -1.46
C ARG A 391 -13.88 -8.89 -1.82
N TYR A 392 -13.32 -7.84 -2.42
CA TYR A 392 -14.02 -6.69 -2.97
C TYR A 392 -13.71 -6.60 -4.48
N THR A 393 -14.36 -5.66 -5.15
CA THR A 393 -14.12 -5.38 -6.57
C THR A 393 -13.99 -3.87 -6.76
N ALA A 394 -12.88 -3.42 -7.34
CA ALA A 394 -12.77 -2.07 -7.89
C ALA A 394 -13.39 -2.05 -9.29
N VAL A 395 -14.22 -1.04 -9.57
CA VAL A 395 -14.84 -0.80 -10.87
C VAL A 395 -14.51 0.62 -11.31
N LEU A 396 -13.55 0.75 -12.22
CA LEU A 396 -13.18 2.02 -12.85
C LEU A 396 -14.11 2.26 -14.04
N THR A 397 -14.73 3.43 -14.11
CA THR A 397 -15.57 3.86 -15.24
C THR A 397 -14.98 5.11 -15.88
N VAL A 398 -14.75 5.04 -17.19
CA VAL A 398 -14.19 6.11 -18.03
C VAL A 398 -15.07 6.23 -19.27
N ASP A 399 -15.61 7.42 -19.54
CA ASP A 399 -16.50 7.70 -20.68
C ASP A 399 -17.65 6.68 -20.85
N GLY A 400 -18.21 6.23 -19.72
CA GLY A 400 -19.33 5.28 -19.66
C GLY A 400 -18.96 3.81 -19.90
N GLN A 401 -17.68 3.50 -20.10
CA GLN A 401 -17.15 2.13 -20.15
C GLN A 401 -16.52 1.76 -18.82
N SER A 402 -16.70 0.52 -18.36
CA SER A 402 -16.21 0.07 -17.06
C SER A 402 -15.24 -1.10 -17.17
N GLN A 403 -14.21 -1.10 -16.33
CA GLN A 403 -13.33 -2.25 -16.10
C GLN A 403 -13.33 -2.58 -14.61
N SER A 404 -13.33 -3.87 -14.29
CA SER A 404 -13.35 -4.36 -12.92
C SER A 404 -12.14 -5.23 -12.61
N VAL A 405 -11.60 -5.10 -11.41
CA VAL A 405 -10.52 -5.96 -10.88
C VAL A 405 -10.84 -6.37 -9.43
N PRO A 406 -10.43 -7.56 -8.98
CA PRO A 406 -10.61 -7.96 -7.60
C PRO A 406 -9.69 -7.15 -6.67
N ILE A 407 -10.13 -6.95 -5.43
CA ILE A 407 -9.29 -6.48 -4.32
C ILE A 407 -9.42 -7.51 -3.21
N ASP A 408 -8.30 -8.07 -2.78
CA ASP A 408 -8.27 -8.98 -1.62
C ASP A 408 -7.79 -8.21 -0.39
N ILE A 409 -8.62 -8.17 0.65
CA ILE A 409 -8.29 -7.53 1.94
C ILE A 409 -8.01 -8.62 2.97
N ALA A 410 -6.76 -8.69 3.43
CA ALA A 410 -6.31 -9.59 4.46
C ALA A 410 -6.60 -9.05 5.87
N ALA A 411 -6.89 -9.95 6.80
CA ALA A 411 -6.97 -9.63 8.22
C ALA A 411 -5.58 -9.29 8.77
N ASP A 412 -5.50 -8.39 9.75
CA ASP A 412 -4.26 -8.15 10.49
C ASP A 412 -3.92 -9.39 11.33
N PRO A 413 -2.77 -10.05 11.10
CA PRO A 413 -2.40 -11.28 11.82
C PRO A 413 -2.14 -11.06 13.32
N ARG A 414 -2.03 -9.80 13.77
CA ARG A 414 -1.88 -9.45 15.20
C ARG A 414 -3.21 -9.51 15.94
N VAL A 415 -4.34 -9.49 15.24
CA VAL A 415 -5.68 -9.45 15.83
C VAL A 415 -6.20 -10.88 16.06
N ILE A 416 -6.39 -11.25 17.33
CA ILE A 416 -6.74 -12.63 17.73
C ILE A 416 -8.21 -12.83 18.14
N ASN A 417 -8.99 -11.75 18.34
CA ASN A 417 -10.38 -11.79 18.82
C ASN A 417 -11.32 -10.89 18.00
N ALA A 418 -11.16 -10.90 16.67
CA ALA A 418 -11.99 -10.08 15.80
C ALA A 418 -13.43 -10.62 15.70
N ASP A 419 -14.38 -9.69 15.65
CA ASP A 419 -15.76 -9.90 15.21
C ASP A 419 -16.15 -8.74 14.28
N TYR A 420 -15.59 -8.78 13.07
CA TYR A 420 -15.78 -7.74 12.06
C TYR A 420 -17.25 -7.55 11.69
N THR A 421 -18.04 -8.63 11.69
CA THR A 421 -19.47 -8.59 11.38
C THR A 421 -20.24 -7.82 12.45
N ALA A 422 -20.03 -8.12 13.74
CA ALA A 422 -20.70 -7.41 14.82
C ALA A 422 -20.26 -5.94 14.90
N ALA A 423 -18.97 -5.66 14.67
CA ALA A 423 -18.45 -4.29 14.61
C ALA A 423 -19.10 -3.49 13.47
N ARG A 424 -19.18 -4.06 12.25
CA ARG A 424 -19.89 -3.42 11.13
C ARG A 424 -21.36 -3.19 11.45
N GLN A 425 -22.09 -4.21 11.89
CA GLN A 425 -23.53 -4.09 12.15
C GLN A 425 -23.83 -3.02 13.21
N PHE A 426 -22.98 -2.91 14.22
CA PHE A 426 -23.08 -1.84 15.21
C PHE A 426 -22.89 -0.47 14.58
N SER A 427 -21.80 -0.24 13.86
CA SER A 427 -21.54 1.03 13.16
C SER A 427 -22.68 1.40 12.20
N GLU A 428 -23.11 0.48 11.33
CA GLU A 428 -24.20 0.70 10.38
C GLU A 428 -25.51 1.09 11.08
N SER A 429 -25.78 0.54 12.28
CA SER A 429 -26.97 0.89 13.06
C SER A 429 -26.98 2.35 13.54
N LEU A 430 -25.82 3.00 13.63
CA LEU A 430 -25.69 4.39 14.09
C LEU A 430 -25.93 5.42 12.97
N TYR A 431 -25.77 5.05 11.69
CA TYR A 431 -25.69 6.03 10.59
C TYR A 431 -27.01 6.77 10.37
N ALA A 432 -28.13 6.06 10.33
CA ALA A 432 -29.43 6.69 10.14
C ALA A 432 -29.82 7.60 11.34
N PRO A 433 -29.66 7.17 12.61
CA PRO A 433 -29.81 8.06 13.76
C PRO A 433 -28.91 9.30 13.72
N MET A 434 -27.64 9.14 13.31
CA MET A 434 -26.71 10.28 13.17
C MET A 434 -27.20 11.29 12.13
N GLU A 435 -27.67 10.80 10.97
CA GLU A 435 -28.25 11.67 9.93
C GLU A 435 -29.53 12.38 10.42
N ILE A 436 -30.40 11.68 11.16
CA ILE A 436 -31.60 12.26 11.77
C ILE A 436 -31.22 13.38 12.76
N ALA A 437 -30.26 13.12 13.65
CA ALA A 437 -29.80 14.11 14.61
C ALA A 437 -29.17 15.32 13.92
N TRP A 438 -28.28 15.08 12.95
CA TRP A 438 -27.67 16.13 12.15
C TRP A 438 -28.70 17.01 11.43
N ARG A 439 -29.68 16.39 10.77
CA ARG A 439 -30.76 17.10 10.08
C ARG A 439 -31.67 17.84 11.07
N GLY A 440 -32.05 17.20 12.17
CA GLY A 440 -32.87 17.79 13.23
C GLY A 440 -32.21 19.03 13.82
N TYR A 441 -30.91 18.97 14.09
CA TYR A 441 -30.15 20.12 14.57
C TYR A 441 -30.11 21.27 13.55
N ALA A 442 -29.83 20.96 12.27
CA ALA A 442 -29.80 21.97 11.22
C ALA A 442 -31.16 22.67 11.02
N GLU A 443 -32.24 21.90 10.96
CA GLU A 443 -33.59 22.42 10.77
C GLU A 443 -34.04 23.26 11.98
N THR A 444 -33.82 22.78 13.22
CA THR A 444 -34.21 23.49 14.44
C THR A 444 -33.39 24.77 14.64
N LYS A 445 -32.08 24.75 14.35
CA LYS A 445 -31.23 25.94 14.36
C LYS A 445 -31.71 26.98 13.36
N ALA A 446 -31.94 26.60 12.10
CA ALA A 446 -32.39 27.53 11.07
C ALA A 446 -33.74 28.20 11.43
N VAL A 447 -34.70 27.41 11.94
CA VAL A 447 -36.00 27.95 12.36
C VAL A 447 -35.86 28.87 13.57
N ARG A 448 -34.99 28.55 14.53
CA ARG A 448 -34.71 29.42 15.68
C ARG A 448 -34.07 30.75 15.26
N ASP A 449 -33.14 30.72 14.31
CA ASP A 449 -32.48 31.92 13.79
C ASP A 449 -33.46 32.82 13.02
N GLU A 450 -34.39 32.23 12.25
CA GLU A 450 -35.47 32.95 11.57
C GLU A 450 -36.54 33.45 12.55
N LEU A 451 -36.91 32.67 13.56
CA LEU A 451 -37.80 33.08 14.65
C LEU A 451 -37.25 34.29 15.39
N ALA A 452 -35.96 34.29 15.73
CA ALA A 452 -35.31 35.41 16.42
C ALA A 452 -35.40 36.70 15.61
N ARG A 453 -35.14 36.63 14.29
CA ARG A 453 -35.33 37.76 13.37
C ARG A 453 -36.79 38.19 13.32
N ARG A 454 -37.72 37.23 13.22
CA ARG A 454 -39.14 37.52 13.11
C ARG A 454 -39.73 38.17 14.35
N ILE A 455 -39.33 37.70 15.52
CA ILE A 455 -39.76 38.23 16.82
C ILE A 455 -39.45 39.73 16.94
N ALA A 456 -38.37 40.21 16.32
CA ALA A 456 -38.02 41.63 16.31
C ALA A 456 -38.96 42.48 15.43
N GLU A 457 -39.67 41.87 14.47
CA GLU A 457 -40.58 42.56 13.54
C GLU A 457 -42.04 42.55 14.02
N VAL A 458 -42.43 41.60 14.87
CA VAL A 458 -43.82 41.40 15.31
C VAL A 458 -44.24 42.48 16.32
N LYS A 459 -45.25 43.29 15.96
CA LYS A 459 -45.83 44.33 16.82
C LYS A 459 -47.06 43.87 17.62
N ASP A 460 -47.79 42.87 17.12
CA ASP A 460 -48.98 42.34 17.78
C ASP A 460 -48.59 41.56 19.05
N PRO A 461 -49.05 41.94 20.26
CA PRO A 461 -48.63 41.29 21.50
C PRO A 461 -48.97 39.79 21.57
N SER A 462 -50.10 39.37 20.98
CA SER A 462 -50.52 37.96 20.97
C SER A 462 -49.61 37.13 20.06
N LEU A 463 -49.36 37.59 18.84
CA LEU A 463 -48.47 36.94 17.89
C LEU A 463 -47.02 36.90 18.41
N LEU A 464 -46.59 37.97 19.09
CA LEU A 464 -45.26 38.04 19.70
C LEU A 464 -45.11 36.99 20.81
N ALA A 465 -46.16 36.80 21.64
CA ALA A 465 -46.17 35.77 22.68
C ALA A 465 -46.10 34.37 22.08
N GLU A 466 -46.83 34.10 20.99
CA GLU A 466 -46.80 32.81 20.29
C GLU A 466 -45.44 32.53 19.64
N ALA A 467 -44.86 33.52 18.94
CA ALA A 467 -43.54 33.38 18.35
C ALA A 467 -42.45 33.12 19.42
N LYS A 468 -42.53 33.82 20.55
CA LYS A 468 -41.63 33.59 21.70
C LYS A 468 -41.84 32.23 22.35
N ALA A 469 -43.08 31.76 22.47
CA ALA A 469 -43.37 30.44 23.02
C ALA A 469 -42.80 29.33 22.13
N LEU A 470 -42.94 29.44 20.81
CA LEU A 470 -42.32 28.51 19.88
C LEU A 470 -40.79 28.57 19.93
N ALA A 471 -40.21 29.77 19.99
CA ALA A 471 -38.75 29.92 20.15
C ALA A 471 -38.24 29.29 21.46
N ALA A 472 -38.97 29.45 22.56
CA ALA A 472 -38.64 28.81 23.84
C ALA A 472 -38.71 27.27 23.73
N LYS A 473 -39.72 26.73 23.04
CA LYS A 473 -39.84 25.28 22.78
C LYS A 473 -38.69 24.71 21.94
N LEU A 474 -38.08 25.53 21.09
CA LEU A 474 -36.94 25.16 20.25
C LEU A 474 -35.57 25.52 20.84
N THR A 475 -35.56 26.11 22.03
CA THR A 475 -34.31 26.34 22.75
C THR A 475 -33.81 24.99 23.27
N PRO A 476 -32.54 24.63 23.04
CA PRO A 476 -31.97 23.41 23.60
C PRO A 476 -32.22 23.37 25.11
N PRO A 477 -32.54 22.19 25.68
CA PRO A 477 -32.66 22.06 27.13
C PRO A 477 -31.36 22.50 27.81
N SER A 478 -31.46 23.01 29.04
CA SER A 478 -30.26 23.31 29.84
C SER A 478 -29.53 22.03 30.30
N ASP A 479 -30.11 20.86 30.05
CA ASP A 479 -29.47 19.56 30.26
C ASP A 479 -28.39 19.34 29.20
N PRO A 480 -27.11 19.17 29.59
CA PRO A 480 -26.01 18.91 28.65
C PRO A 480 -26.18 17.61 27.85
N HIS A 481 -27.11 16.72 28.23
CA HIS A 481 -27.35 15.44 27.57
C HIS A 481 -28.56 15.43 26.63
N ALA A 482 -29.29 16.54 26.44
CA ALA A 482 -30.56 16.53 25.71
C ALA A 482 -30.54 17.26 24.36
N GLY A 483 -31.31 16.73 23.40
CA GLY A 483 -31.49 17.29 22.07
C GLY A 483 -30.49 16.78 21.04
N PHE A 484 -30.76 17.11 19.77
CA PHE A 484 -29.97 16.62 18.63
C PHE A 484 -28.45 16.90 18.72
N GLY A 485 -28.04 17.98 19.40
CA GLY A 485 -26.62 18.32 19.60
C GLY A 485 -25.87 17.26 20.44
N SER A 486 -26.35 16.99 21.66
CA SER A 486 -25.76 16.01 22.57
C SER A 486 -25.89 14.58 22.04
N GLU A 487 -27.02 14.28 21.39
CA GLU A 487 -27.29 12.99 20.76
C GLU A 487 -26.31 12.72 19.62
N SER A 488 -26.10 13.69 18.72
CA SER A 488 -25.10 13.57 17.66
C SER A 488 -23.70 13.38 18.21
N GLY A 489 -23.32 14.13 19.27
CA GLY A 489 -22.01 13.97 19.91
C GLY A 489 -21.83 12.57 20.52
N THR A 490 -22.87 12.05 21.18
CA THR A 490 -22.86 10.70 21.75
C THR A 490 -22.75 9.64 20.66
N LEU A 491 -23.54 9.74 19.58
CA LEU A 491 -23.50 8.81 18.46
C LEU A 491 -22.16 8.85 17.73
N ALA A 492 -21.58 10.04 17.51
CA ALA A 492 -20.26 10.19 16.91
C ALA A 492 -19.16 9.58 17.79
N ALA A 493 -19.23 9.71 19.12
CA ALA A 493 -18.30 9.07 20.04
C ALA A 493 -18.44 7.54 20.06
N LEU A 494 -19.67 7.02 19.96
CA LEU A 494 -19.93 5.59 19.82
C LEU A 494 -19.36 5.04 18.51
N GLU A 495 -19.56 5.76 17.40
CA GLU A 495 -18.98 5.38 16.10
C GLU A 495 -17.46 5.41 16.16
N THR A 496 -16.84 6.48 16.68
CA THR A 496 -15.38 6.58 16.83
C THR A 496 -14.82 5.42 17.69
N SER A 497 -15.55 5.03 18.74
CA SER A 497 -15.19 3.87 19.58
C SER A 497 -15.29 2.55 18.81
N ALA A 498 -16.30 2.39 17.95
CA ALA A 498 -16.47 1.23 17.09
C ALA A 498 -15.37 1.17 16.02
N GLU A 499 -15.04 2.31 15.44
CA GLU A 499 -13.96 2.47 14.46
C GLU A 499 -12.61 2.08 15.04
N GLY A 500 -12.38 2.28 16.34
CA GLY A 500 -11.13 1.92 17.03
C GLY A 500 -10.96 0.43 17.38
N SER A 501 -11.94 -0.43 17.09
CA SER A 501 -11.94 -1.84 17.50
C SER A 501 -12.26 -2.79 16.35
N ASP A 502 -11.66 -3.99 16.38
CA ASP A 502 -12.04 -5.11 15.50
C ASP A 502 -12.93 -6.15 16.22
N ALA A 503 -13.13 -6.00 17.53
CA ALA A 503 -14.00 -6.86 18.32
C ALA A 503 -15.46 -6.34 18.31
N ALA A 504 -16.38 -7.22 18.67
CA ALA A 504 -17.78 -6.87 18.89
C ALA A 504 -17.91 -5.72 19.92
N PRO A 505 -18.89 -4.80 19.76
CA PRO A 505 -19.11 -3.73 20.72
C PRO A 505 -19.37 -4.29 22.12
N THR A 506 -18.97 -3.57 23.15
CA THR A 506 -19.26 -3.97 24.53
C THR A 506 -20.76 -3.85 24.82
N LEU A 507 -21.22 -4.48 25.90
CA LEU A 507 -22.61 -4.33 26.35
C LEU A 507 -22.95 -2.86 26.65
N ALA A 508 -22.03 -2.12 27.26
CA ALA A 508 -22.20 -0.70 27.55
C ALA A 508 -22.40 0.12 26.27
N LEU A 509 -21.55 -0.06 25.25
CA LEU A 509 -21.69 0.64 23.97
C LEU A 509 -23.05 0.36 23.33
N ARG A 510 -23.50 -0.91 23.32
CA ARG A 510 -24.83 -1.28 22.79
C ARG A 510 -25.97 -0.64 23.57
N GLN A 511 -25.90 -0.63 24.90
CA GLN A 511 -26.95 -0.04 25.74
C GLN A 511 -27.04 1.48 25.55
N THR A 512 -25.89 2.16 25.49
CA THR A 512 -25.84 3.60 25.21
C THR A 512 -26.40 3.90 23.82
N ALA A 513 -26.01 3.13 22.79
CA ALA A 513 -26.56 3.29 21.45
C ALA A 513 -28.09 3.15 21.44
N ILE A 514 -28.64 2.09 22.05
CA ILE A 514 -30.09 1.87 22.11
C ILE A 514 -30.81 3.05 22.78
N ALA A 515 -30.28 3.54 23.91
CA ALA A 515 -30.87 4.66 24.62
C ALA A 515 -30.83 5.95 23.78
N THR A 516 -29.68 6.28 23.19
CA THR A 516 -29.53 7.49 22.38
C THR A 516 -30.36 7.43 21.10
N MET A 517 -30.42 6.29 20.41
CA MET A 517 -31.26 6.12 19.22
C MET A 517 -32.75 6.27 19.55
N ALA A 518 -33.20 5.79 20.71
CA ALA A 518 -34.57 5.99 21.15
C ALA A 518 -34.86 7.48 21.40
N GLN A 519 -33.91 8.22 21.98
CA GLN A 519 -34.04 9.66 22.20
C GLN A 519 -34.09 10.44 20.88
N VAL A 520 -33.17 10.17 19.95
CA VAL A 520 -33.17 10.79 18.61
C VAL A 520 -34.52 10.62 17.91
N ASN A 521 -35.10 9.41 17.98
CA ASN A 521 -36.41 9.15 17.39
C ASN A 521 -37.54 9.93 18.06
N ALA A 522 -37.51 10.05 19.40
CA ALA A 522 -38.48 10.83 20.15
C ALA A 522 -38.40 12.32 19.81
N ASP A 523 -37.18 12.88 19.78
CA ASP A 523 -36.93 14.28 19.47
C ASP A 523 -37.25 14.59 18.00
N TRP A 524 -36.96 13.67 17.09
CA TRP A 524 -37.38 13.77 15.69
C TRP A 524 -38.90 13.81 15.53
N ALA A 525 -39.63 12.94 16.24
CA ALA A 525 -41.09 12.94 16.22
C ALA A 525 -41.66 14.24 16.79
N ALA A 526 -41.12 14.71 17.92
CA ALA A 526 -41.50 16.00 18.50
C ALA A 526 -41.23 17.16 17.53
N TRP A 527 -40.10 17.14 16.83
CA TRP A 527 -39.77 18.12 15.81
C TRP A 527 -40.73 18.07 14.60
N GLN A 528 -41.13 16.88 14.12
CA GLN A 528 -42.13 16.78 13.06
C GLN A 528 -43.47 17.38 13.48
N GLN A 529 -43.88 17.20 14.74
CA GLN A 529 -45.09 17.80 15.27
C GLN A 529 -44.99 19.33 15.33
N VAL A 530 -43.83 19.88 15.74
CA VAL A 530 -43.60 21.32 15.71
C VAL A 530 -43.72 21.86 14.28
N LYS A 531 -43.13 21.19 13.30
CA LYS A 531 -43.20 21.62 11.90
C LYS A 531 -44.62 21.63 11.35
N THR A 532 -45.36 20.54 11.55
CA THR A 532 -46.69 20.34 10.93
C THR A 532 -47.84 20.97 11.72
N SER A 533 -47.60 21.42 12.95
CA SER A 533 -48.64 22.03 13.79
C SER A 533 -48.27 23.45 14.21
N ASP A 534 -47.28 23.60 15.10
CA ASP A 534 -46.96 24.88 15.73
C ASP A 534 -46.45 25.90 14.70
N LEU A 535 -45.51 25.49 13.84
CA LEU A 535 -44.89 26.35 12.85
C LEU A 535 -45.88 26.73 11.73
N GLU A 536 -46.69 25.79 11.27
CA GLU A 536 -47.75 26.09 10.29
C GLU A 536 -48.80 27.06 10.85
N ALA A 537 -49.21 26.87 12.10
CA ALA A 537 -50.15 27.78 12.76
C ALA A 537 -49.55 29.18 12.90
N LEU A 538 -48.30 29.28 13.33
CA LEU A 538 -47.59 30.56 13.43
C LEU A 538 -47.45 31.23 12.04
N ASN A 539 -47.09 30.46 11.02
CA ASN A 539 -46.92 30.97 9.65
C ASN A 539 -48.22 31.53 9.07
N ARG A 540 -49.37 30.89 9.33
CA ARG A 540 -50.69 31.45 8.94
C ARG A 540 -50.94 32.79 9.59
N ARG A 541 -50.58 32.95 10.87
CA ARG A 541 -50.75 34.22 11.58
C ARG A 541 -49.75 35.29 11.16
N LEU A 542 -48.49 34.93 10.92
CA LEU A 542 -47.48 35.83 10.36
C LEU A 542 -47.94 36.38 9.00
N ALA A 543 -48.43 35.51 8.12
CA ALA A 543 -48.97 35.91 6.82
C ALA A 543 -50.18 36.86 6.97
N ALA A 544 -51.11 36.58 7.88
CA ALA A 544 -52.24 37.46 8.17
C ALA A 544 -51.82 38.84 8.71
N ALA A 545 -50.66 38.91 9.39
CA ALA A 545 -50.05 40.16 9.86
C ALA A 545 -49.16 40.84 8.80
N GLY A 546 -49.11 40.34 7.57
CA GLY A 546 -48.30 40.88 6.48
C GLY A 546 -46.80 40.59 6.59
N LEU A 547 -46.40 39.64 7.44
CA LEU A 547 -45.02 39.21 7.62
C LEU A 547 -44.74 37.94 6.80
N GLN A 548 -43.52 37.81 6.29
CA GLN A 548 -43.07 36.58 5.61
C GLN A 548 -43.18 35.34 6.52
N PRO A 549 -43.55 34.16 6.01
CA PRO A 549 -43.50 32.92 6.77
C PRO A 549 -42.07 32.51 7.11
N ILE A 550 -41.92 31.72 8.16
CA ILE A 550 -40.68 31.06 8.57
C ILE A 550 -40.57 29.75 7.81
N THR A 551 -39.47 29.58 7.07
CA THR A 551 -39.23 28.42 6.22
C THR A 551 -38.24 27.46 6.87
N VAL A 552 -38.52 26.15 6.77
CA VAL A 552 -37.53 25.12 7.04
C VAL A 552 -36.69 24.93 5.78
N PRO A 553 -35.35 25.02 5.84
CA PRO A 553 -34.50 24.86 4.65
C PRO A 553 -34.73 23.53 3.93
N ALA A 554 -34.76 23.56 2.60
CA ALA A 554 -34.77 22.37 1.75
C ALA A 554 -33.34 21.79 1.64
N GLY A 555 -32.75 21.45 2.78
CA GLY A 555 -31.38 20.95 2.83
C GLY A 555 -30.64 21.42 4.10
N PRO A 556 -30.14 20.50 4.93
CA PRO A 556 -29.32 20.83 6.10
C PRO A 556 -27.98 21.42 5.66
N GLN A 557 -27.86 22.75 5.69
CA GLN A 557 -26.56 23.43 5.62
C GLN A 557 -26.14 23.80 7.04
N LEU A 558 -25.40 22.92 7.71
CA LEU A 558 -24.53 23.36 8.78
C LEU A 558 -23.33 24.01 8.09
N SER A 559 -23.26 25.35 8.12
CA SER A 559 -22.08 26.05 7.63
C SER A 559 -20.91 25.64 8.52
N ALA A 560 -19.88 25.05 7.94
CA ALA A 560 -18.55 25.17 8.53
C ALA A 560 -18.27 26.67 8.68
N GLY A 561 -17.77 27.10 9.84
CA GLY A 561 -17.20 28.44 9.97
C GLY A 561 -16.14 28.66 8.88
N PRO A 562 -15.69 29.90 8.64
CA PRO A 562 -14.65 30.15 7.65
C PRO A 562 -13.47 29.19 7.86
N ALA A 563 -13.04 28.52 6.80
CA ALA A 563 -12.02 27.47 6.77
C ALA A 563 -10.60 27.94 7.21
N GLU A 564 -10.48 29.13 7.80
CA GLU A 564 -9.22 29.81 8.10
C GLU A 564 -9.00 30.07 9.61
N GLY A 565 -9.78 29.44 10.50
CA GLY A 565 -9.78 29.78 11.93
C GLY A 565 -8.71 29.11 12.82
N GLY A 566 -7.94 28.15 12.31
CA GLY A 566 -6.92 27.48 13.11
C GLY A 566 -5.73 28.38 13.36
N VAL A 567 -5.53 28.84 14.59
CA VAL A 567 -4.30 29.54 14.97
C VAL A 567 -3.22 28.48 15.13
N ASP A 568 -2.09 28.65 14.42
CA ASP A 568 -0.90 27.86 14.72
C ASP A 568 -0.56 28.09 16.19
N LEU A 569 -0.69 27.05 17.02
CA LEU A 569 -0.21 27.13 18.40
C LEU A 569 1.30 27.39 18.36
N PRO A 570 1.81 28.33 19.17
CA PRO A 570 3.21 28.76 19.14
C PRO A 570 4.23 27.66 19.42
#